data_AF-A0A1D2MMZ3-F1
#
_entry.id   AF-A0A1D2MMZ3-F1
#
_cell.length_a   1.000
_cell.length_b   1.000
_cell.length_c   1.000
_cell.angle_alpha   90.00
_cell.angle_beta   90.00
_cell.angle_gamma   90.00
#
_symmetry.space_group_name_H-M   'P 1'
#
loop_
_entity.id
_entity.type
_entity.pdbx_description
1 polymer ?
#
loop_
_entity_poly.entity_id
_entity_poly.type
_entity_poly.pdbx_seq_one_letter_code
_entity_poly.pdbx_strand_id
1 'polypeptide(L)'
;MSSRPVAYLTRRECFSACHRLYSEQLSDKENYEIYSKCANPNGHGHNYVVEVTVRGRVDPITGMVMNIQDLKVIMDKAIMQTMDHKSIDKDVPFFANSKIVTTTENVAVFAWDQLKLHMADPSLLHEIKIWETEKNIVVYRGEME
;
A
#
# COMPACT_ATOMS: atom_id res chain seq x y z
N MET A 1 9.65 -7.03 -34.89
CA MET A 1 10.05 -7.18 -33.48
C MET A 1 9.51 -8.50 -32.98
N SER A 2 10.35 -9.39 -32.46
CA SER A 2 9.88 -10.68 -31.92
C SER A 2 8.91 -10.44 -30.76
N SER A 3 7.79 -11.16 -30.76
CA SER A 3 6.87 -11.23 -29.63
C SER A 3 7.65 -11.68 -28.40
N ARG A 4 7.55 -10.93 -27.29
CA ARG A 4 8.16 -11.30 -26.00
C ARG A 4 7.06 -11.69 -25.03
N PRO A 5 7.23 -12.77 -24.24
CA PRO A 5 6.25 -13.12 -23.24
C PRO A 5 6.12 -12.00 -22.21
N VAL A 6 4.89 -11.80 -21.72
CA VAL A 6 4.58 -10.89 -20.61
C VAL A 6 4.38 -11.75 -19.36
N ALA A 7 5.01 -11.35 -18.27
CA ALA A 7 4.89 -12.02 -16.98
C ALA A 7 4.53 -11.02 -15.87
N TYR A 8 4.08 -11.57 -14.75
CA TYR A 8 3.74 -10.84 -13.53
C TYR A 8 4.67 -11.35 -12.43
N LEU A 9 5.33 -10.43 -11.75
CA LEU A 9 6.21 -10.71 -10.61
C LEU A 9 5.60 -10.06 -9.38
N THR A 10 5.23 -10.87 -8.38
CA THR A 10 4.72 -10.39 -7.10
C THR A 10 5.75 -10.60 -6.00
N ARG A 11 6.04 -9.54 -5.24
CA ARG A 11 6.81 -9.61 -4.00
C ARG A 11 5.88 -9.30 -2.81
N ARG A 12 6.01 -10.10 -1.76
CA ARG A 12 5.22 -10.00 -0.53
C ARG A 12 6.11 -9.55 0.63
N GLU A 13 5.64 -8.57 1.40
CA GLU A 13 6.24 -8.11 2.66
C GLU A 13 5.16 -8.01 3.74
N CYS A 14 5.57 -7.92 5.01
CA CYS A 14 4.66 -7.73 6.14
C CYS A 14 5.16 -6.59 7.02
N PHE A 15 4.27 -5.71 7.49
CA PHE A 15 4.61 -4.64 8.41
C PHE A 15 3.57 -4.54 9.53
N SER A 16 4.00 -4.09 10.70
CA SER A 16 3.11 -3.93 11.87
C SER A 16 2.85 -2.46 12.09
N ALA A 17 1.58 -2.04 12.10
CA ALA A 17 1.24 -0.63 12.30
C ALA A 17 -0.06 -0.48 13.11
N CYS A 18 -0.18 0.64 13.81
CA CYS A 18 -1.43 1.05 14.44
C CYS A 18 -2.08 2.21 13.69
N HIS A 19 -3.38 2.36 13.88
CA HIS A 19 -4.15 3.48 13.33
C HIS A 19 -5.48 3.69 14.04
N ARG A 20 -6.16 4.78 13.69
CA ARG A 20 -7.54 5.08 14.09
C ARG A 20 -8.32 5.53 12.86
N LEU A 21 -9.47 4.91 12.61
CA LEU A 21 -10.39 5.40 11.60
C LEU A 21 -11.23 6.53 12.19
N TYR A 22 -10.96 7.76 11.76
CA TYR A 22 -11.65 8.95 12.24
C TYR A 22 -11.60 10.05 11.17
N SER A 23 -12.75 10.62 10.82
CA SER A 23 -12.88 11.78 9.95
C SER A 23 -13.13 13.03 10.77
N GLU A 24 -12.32 14.06 10.56
CA GLU A 24 -12.52 15.39 11.19
C GLU A 24 -13.76 16.13 10.66
N GLN A 25 -14.35 15.65 9.57
CA GLN A 25 -15.57 16.22 8.99
C GLN A 25 -16.85 15.65 9.60
N LEU A 26 -16.73 14.65 10.49
CA LEU A 26 -17.83 13.97 11.15
C LEU A 26 -17.77 14.24 12.66
N SER A 27 -18.93 14.25 13.31
CA SER A 27 -19.01 14.25 14.77
C SER A 27 -18.48 12.94 15.37
N ASP A 28 -18.18 12.94 16.67
CA ASP A 28 -17.76 11.72 17.38
C ASP A 28 -18.81 10.60 17.28
N LYS A 29 -20.10 10.96 17.32
CA LYS A 29 -21.20 10.01 17.19
C LYS A 29 -21.22 9.38 15.79
N GLU A 30 -21.13 10.18 14.73
CA GLU A 30 -21.12 9.70 13.35
C GLU A 30 -19.89 8.83 13.07
N ASN A 31 -18.72 9.23 13.57
CA ASN A 31 -17.50 8.41 13.48
C ASN A 31 -17.68 7.04 14.13
N TYR A 32 -18.29 7.00 15.33
CA TYR A 32 -18.54 5.74 16.01
C TYR A 32 -19.61 4.89 15.31
N GLU A 33 -20.65 5.50 14.74
CA GLU A 33 -21.68 4.79 13.98
C GLU A 33 -21.13 4.18 12.68
N ILE A 34 -20.22 4.87 11.99
CA ILE A 34 -19.61 4.43 10.73
C ILE A 34 -18.47 3.44 10.95
N TYR A 35 -17.49 3.79 11.79
CA TYR A 35 -16.26 3.02 11.95
C TYR A 35 -16.29 2.07 13.16
N SER A 36 -17.30 2.17 14.03
CA SER A 36 -17.48 1.29 15.19
C SER A 36 -16.21 1.19 16.04
N LYS A 37 -15.78 -0.02 16.40
CA LYS A 37 -14.58 -0.29 17.19
C LYS A 37 -13.29 0.29 16.58
N CYS A 38 -13.26 0.50 15.26
CA CYS A 38 -12.09 1.10 14.60
C CYS A 38 -11.94 2.61 14.91
N ALA A 39 -12.99 3.26 15.43
CA ALA A 39 -12.96 4.65 15.87
C ALA A 39 -12.38 4.86 17.28
N ASN A 40 -11.92 3.78 17.96
CA ASN A 40 -11.38 3.83 19.32
C ASN A 40 -10.38 5.00 19.48
N PRO A 41 -10.55 5.92 20.46
CA PRO A 41 -9.66 7.07 20.63
C PRO A 41 -8.18 6.71 20.78
N ASN A 42 -7.88 5.54 21.35
CA ASN A 42 -6.51 5.03 21.52
C ASN A 42 -6.00 4.21 20.32
N GLY A 43 -6.81 4.09 19.25
CA GLY A 43 -6.48 3.32 18.07
C GLY A 43 -6.56 1.80 18.27
N HIS A 44 -6.10 1.09 17.26
CA HIS A 44 -5.87 -0.36 17.22
C HIS A 44 -4.75 -0.63 16.20
N GLY A 45 -4.36 -1.87 15.96
CA GLY A 45 -3.32 -2.16 14.99
C GLY A 45 -3.45 -3.52 14.33
N HIS A 46 -2.65 -3.70 13.29
CA HIS A 46 -2.68 -4.88 12.43
C HIS A 46 -1.26 -5.27 12.01
N ASN A 47 -1.12 -6.56 11.68
CA ASN A 47 0.02 -7.07 10.95
C ASN A 47 -0.38 -7.10 9.47
N TYR A 48 -0.15 -5.98 8.79
CA TYR A 48 -0.49 -5.85 7.38
C TYR A 48 0.39 -6.76 6.53
N VAL A 49 -0.20 -7.36 5.51
CA VAL A 49 0.54 -8.01 4.42
C VAL A 49 0.38 -7.17 3.18
N VAL A 50 1.48 -6.82 2.54
CA VAL A 50 1.47 -6.10 1.25
C VAL A 50 2.07 -6.97 0.17
N GLU A 51 1.35 -7.10 -0.93
CA GLU A 51 1.80 -7.73 -2.16
C GLU A 51 1.89 -6.68 -3.26
N VAL A 52 3.08 -6.50 -3.81
CA VAL A 52 3.31 -5.59 -4.95
C VAL A 52 3.58 -6.44 -6.18
N THR A 53 2.75 -6.27 -7.19
CA THR A 53 2.88 -6.95 -8.47
C THR A 53 3.33 -5.97 -9.55
N VAL A 54 4.42 -6.33 -10.22
CA VAL A 54 4.86 -5.67 -11.46
C VAL A 54 4.56 -6.55 -12.67
N ARG A 55 4.25 -5.92 -13.80
CA ARG A 55 3.90 -6.57 -15.06
C ARG A 55 4.74 -6.00 -16.19
N GLY A 56 5.37 -6.86 -16.98
CA GLY A 56 6.16 -6.41 -18.11
C GLY A 56 6.61 -7.54 -19.01
N ARG A 57 7.31 -7.17 -20.09
CA ARG A 57 7.95 -8.14 -20.99
C ARG A 57 9.14 -8.77 -20.28
N VAL A 58 9.32 -10.07 -20.44
CA VAL A 58 10.53 -10.75 -19.98
C VAL A 58 11.70 -10.29 -20.84
N ASP A 59 12.73 -9.75 -20.19
CA ASP A 59 13.95 -9.35 -20.85
C ASP A 59 14.68 -10.58 -21.42
N PRO A 60 15.08 -10.60 -22.71
CA PRO A 60 15.63 -11.78 -23.35
C PRO A 60 17.05 -12.16 -22.91
N ILE A 61 17.76 -11.27 -22.21
CA ILE A 61 19.13 -11.52 -21.75
C ILE A 61 19.10 -12.00 -20.30
N THR A 62 18.35 -11.29 -19.45
CA THR A 62 18.31 -11.53 -18.00
C THR A 62 17.19 -12.48 -17.58
N GLY A 63 16.15 -12.65 -18.41
CA GLY A 63 14.98 -13.46 -18.08
C GLY A 63 14.04 -12.82 -17.04
N MET A 64 14.18 -11.52 -16.76
CA MET A 64 13.44 -10.83 -15.72
C MET A 64 12.43 -9.81 -16.29
N VAL A 65 11.34 -9.58 -15.55
CA VAL A 65 10.47 -8.39 -15.76
C VAL A 65 11.10 -7.18 -15.08
N MET A 66 11.58 -7.38 -13.86
CA MET A 66 12.32 -6.44 -13.03
C MET A 66 13.26 -7.26 -12.15
N ASN A 67 14.43 -6.73 -11.81
CA ASN A 67 15.29 -7.36 -10.82
C ASN A 67 14.60 -7.33 -9.44
N ILE A 68 14.41 -8.51 -8.83
CA ILE A 68 13.70 -8.63 -7.56
C ILE A 68 14.38 -7.89 -6.40
N GLN A 69 15.70 -7.68 -6.49
CA GLN A 69 16.44 -6.90 -5.50
C GLN A 69 16.09 -5.41 -5.59
N ASP A 70 15.83 -4.89 -6.79
CA ASP A 70 15.39 -3.51 -6.97
C ASP A 70 13.98 -3.34 -6.41
N LEU A 71 13.06 -4.27 -6.70
CA LEU A 71 11.71 -4.26 -6.14
C LEU A 71 11.72 -4.31 -4.61
N LYS A 72 12.63 -5.11 -4.01
CA LYS A 72 12.84 -5.13 -2.56
C LYS A 72 13.22 -3.75 -2.01
N VAL A 73 14.21 -3.09 -2.61
CA VAL A 73 14.68 -1.77 -2.17
C VAL A 73 13.59 -0.70 -2.33
N ILE A 74 12.79 -0.79 -3.40
CA ILE A 74 11.69 0.13 -3.65
C ILE A 74 10.58 -0.07 -2.61
N MET A 75 10.16 -1.31 -2.34
CA MET A 75 9.18 -1.61 -1.29
C MET A 75 9.67 -1.21 0.10
N ASP A 76 10.95 -1.41 0.39
CA ASP A 76 11.55 -1.01 1.67
C ASP A 76 11.42 0.50 1.90
N LYS A 77 11.80 1.31 0.90
CA LYS A 77 11.69 2.79 0.98
C LYS A 77 10.25 3.28 1.00
N ALA A 78 9.41 2.76 0.10
CA ALA A 78 8.05 3.24 -0.09
C ALA A 78 7.13 2.87 1.07
N ILE A 79 7.28 1.66 1.62
CA ILE A 79 6.32 1.04 2.54
C ILE A 79 6.96 0.79 3.90
N MET A 80 8.06 0.03 3.95
CA MET A 80 8.60 -0.48 5.23
C MET A 80 9.13 0.66 6.10
N GLN A 81 10.03 1.49 5.57
CA GLN A 81 10.59 2.63 6.30
C GLN A 81 9.52 3.70 6.64
N THR A 82 8.44 3.73 5.87
CA THR A 82 7.35 4.70 6.03
C THR A 82 6.35 4.28 7.09
N MET A 83 5.96 3.00 7.14
CA MET A 83 4.79 2.54 7.92
C MET A 83 5.10 1.44 8.94
N ASP A 84 6.22 0.72 8.85
CA ASP A 84 6.51 -0.36 9.80
C ASP A 84 6.84 0.19 11.20
N HIS A 85 6.20 -0.40 12.22
CA HIS A 85 6.24 0.02 13.61
C HIS A 85 5.84 1.49 13.84
N LYS A 86 4.82 1.97 13.10
CA LYS A 86 4.29 3.34 13.17
C LYS A 86 2.80 3.40 13.48
N SER A 87 2.34 4.56 13.95
CA SER A 87 0.94 4.99 13.87
C SER A 87 0.71 5.64 12.50
N ILE A 88 -0.06 5.03 11.61
CA ILE A 88 -0.24 5.52 10.23
C ILE A 88 -0.81 6.95 10.22
N ASP A 89 -1.81 7.21 11.05
CA ASP A 89 -2.51 8.50 11.16
C ASP A 89 -1.67 9.63 11.79
N LYS A 90 -0.59 9.30 12.54
CA LYS A 90 0.19 10.29 13.30
C LYS A 90 1.62 10.43 12.81
N ASP A 91 2.27 9.33 12.49
CA ASP A 91 3.70 9.29 12.18
C ASP A 91 3.97 9.39 10.68
N VAL A 92 3.00 9.08 9.82
CA VAL A 92 3.14 9.22 8.37
C VAL A 92 2.67 10.62 7.97
N PRO A 93 3.57 11.52 7.50
CA PRO A 93 3.23 12.92 7.29
C PRO A 93 2.06 13.14 6.32
N PHE A 94 1.91 12.26 5.32
CA PHE A 94 0.78 12.32 4.39
C PHE A 94 -0.56 12.28 5.11
N PHE A 95 -0.79 11.27 5.96
CA PHE A 95 -2.05 11.10 6.69
C PHE A 95 -2.19 12.13 7.82
N ALA A 96 -1.11 12.40 8.56
CA ALA A 96 -1.11 13.36 9.66
C ALA A 96 -1.48 14.79 9.22
N ASN A 97 -1.02 15.20 8.02
CA ASN A 97 -1.24 16.54 7.50
C ASN A 97 -2.52 16.67 6.65
N SER A 98 -2.84 15.66 5.85
CA SER A 98 -4.03 15.70 4.98
C SER A 98 -5.34 15.39 5.70
N LYS A 99 -5.25 14.73 6.87
CA LYS A 99 -6.41 14.24 7.64
C LYS A 99 -7.28 13.24 6.86
N ILE A 100 -6.69 12.60 5.84
CA ILE A 100 -7.32 11.49 5.13
C ILE A 100 -7.44 10.31 6.08
N VAL A 101 -8.62 9.68 6.11
CA VAL A 101 -8.89 8.52 6.96
C VAL A 101 -8.02 7.33 6.52
N THR A 102 -7.36 6.67 7.46
CA THR A 102 -6.41 5.58 7.20
C THR A 102 -7.08 4.24 6.91
N THR A 103 -8.13 4.22 6.08
CA THR A 103 -8.71 2.95 5.64
C THR A 103 -7.72 2.18 4.76
N THR A 104 -7.87 0.86 4.67
CA THR A 104 -6.99 0.01 3.86
C THR A 104 -6.98 0.43 2.39
N GLU A 105 -8.08 0.98 1.88
CA GLU A 105 -8.18 1.59 0.56
C GLU A 105 -7.25 2.79 0.41
N ASN A 106 -7.31 3.76 1.33
CA ASN A 106 -6.44 4.93 1.27
C ASN A 106 -4.96 4.57 1.50
N VAL A 107 -4.68 3.55 2.32
CA VAL A 107 -3.32 3.02 2.48
C VAL A 107 -2.83 2.37 1.19
N ALA A 108 -3.67 1.65 0.45
CA ALA A 108 -3.31 1.06 -0.85
C ALA A 108 -3.03 2.13 -1.91
N VAL A 109 -3.84 3.20 -1.96
CA VAL A 109 -3.60 4.35 -2.86
C VAL A 109 -2.30 5.07 -2.48
N PHE A 110 -2.09 5.35 -1.20
CA PHE A 110 -0.86 5.97 -0.72
C PHE A 110 0.38 5.14 -1.08
N ALA A 111 0.36 3.83 -0.79
CA ALA A 111 1.47 2.93 -1.11
C ALA A 111 1.76 2.88 -2.62
N TRP A 112 0.71 2.94 -3.46
CA TRP A 112 0.83 2.99 -4.91
C TRP A 112 1.60 4.22 -5.37
N ASP A 113 1.21 5.40 -4.86
CA ASP A 113 1.89 6.65 -5.19
C ASP A 113 3.34 6.67 -4.70
N GLN A 114 3.61 6.16 -3.49
CA GLN A 114 4.98 6.05 -2.97
C GLN A 114 5.85 5.10 -3.80
N LEU A 115 5.33 3.94 -4.22
CA LEU A 115 6.09 3.03 -5.09
C LEU A 115 6.44 3.71 -6.42
N LYS A 116 5.49 4.41 -7.05
CA LYS A 116 5.73 5.10 -8.32
C LYS A 116 6.84 6.15 -8.21
N LEU A 117 6.98 6.82 -7.07
CA LEU A 117 8.05 7.81 -6.83
C LEU A 117 9.45 7.17 -6.77
N HIS A 118 9.54 5.90 -6.39
CA HIS A 118 10.81 5.19 -6.23
C HIS A 118 11.15 4.26 -7.41
N MET A 119 10.21 3.98 -8.31
CA MET A 119 10.41 3.14 -9.49
C MET A 119 11.08 3.94 -10.62
N ALA A 120 12.11 3.35 -11.23
CA ALA A 120 12.72 3.88 -12.45
C ALA A 120 11.75 3.86 -13.64
N ASP A 121 10.90 2.83 -13.73
CA ASP A 121 9.80 2.72 -14.69
C ASP A 121 8.49 2.42 -13.97
N PRO A 122 7.70 3.46 -13.62
CA PRO A 122 6.41 3.29 -12.96
C PRO A 122 5.36 2.55 -13.81
N SER A 123 5.55 2.43 -15.12
CA SER A 123 4.59 1.73 -16.01
C SER A 123 4.56 0.21 -15.77
N LEU A 124 5.58 -0.32 -15.09
CA LEU A 124 5.64 -1.71 -14.66
C LEU A 124 4.72 -2.01 -13.49
N LEU A 125 4.33 -1.02 -12.68
CA LEU A 125 3.48 -1.25 -11.51
C LEU A 125 2.08 -1.66 -11.98
N HIS A 126 1.61 -2.81 -11.50
CA HIS A 126 0.36 -3.40 -11.97
C HIS A 126 -0.71 -3.49 -10.88
N GLU A 127 -0.32 -3.92 -9.68
CA GLU A 127 -1.26 -4.15 -8.59
C GLU A 127 -0.57 -3.97 -7.24
N ILE A 128 -1.23 -3.27 -6.33
CA ILE A 128 -1.01 -3.41 -4.89
C ILE A 128 -2.18 -4.20 -4.31
N LYS A 129 -1.87 -5.17 -3.46
CA LYS A 129 -2.85 -5.84 -2.61
C LYS A 129 -2.42 -5.74 -1.16
N ILE A 130 -3.30 -5.22 -0.31
CA ILE A 130 -3.06 -5.09 1.12
C ILE A 130 -4.08 -5.94 1.86
N TRP A 131 -3.57 -6.82 2.71
CA TRP A 131 -4.34 -7.53 3.71
C TRP A 131 -4.21 -6.77 5.01
N GLU A 132 -5.30 -6.18 5.48
CA GLU A 132 -5.38 -5.64 6.84
C GLU A 132 -5.51 -6.80 7.84
N THR A 133 -6.29 -7.81 7.46
CA THR A 133 -6.40 -9.10 8.15
C THR A 133 -6.55 -10.20 7.11
N GLU A 134 -6.54 -11.47 7.53
CA GLU A 134 -6.82 -12.62 6.66
C GLU A 134 -8.21 -12.59 6.00
N LYS A 135 -9.10 -11.70 6.44
CA LYS A 135 -10.48 -11.58 5.95
C LYS A 135 -10.76 -10.27 5.20
N ASN A 136 -9.88 -9.28 5.34
CA ASN A 136 -10.07 -7.93 4.81
C ASN A 136 -8.93 -7.61 3.85
N ILE A 137 -9.24 -7.52 2.57
CA ILE A 137 -8.26 -7.39 1.50
C ILE A 137 -8.70 -6.26 0.58
N VAL A 138 -7.79 -5.34 0.29
CA VAL A 138 -7.98 -4.32 -0.73
C VAL A 138 -6.99 -4.53 -1.86
N VAL A 139 -7.46 -4.33 -3.09
CA VAL A 139 -6.65 -4.31 -4.29
C VAL A 139 -6.77 -2.94 -4.96
N TYR A 140 -5.65 -2.36 -5.36
CA TYR A 140 -5.60 -1.13 -6.15
C TYR A 140 -4.67 -1.29 -7.35
N ARG A 141 -5.13 -0.83 -8.52
CA ARG A 141 -4.43 -0.95 -9.81
C ARG A 141 -4.17 0.39 -10.50
N GLY A 142 -4.31 1.50 -9.77
CA GLY A 142 -4.12 2.84 -10.33
C GLY A 142 -5.27 3.36 -11.19
N GLU A 143 -6.44 2.69 -11.15
CA GLU A 143 -7.64 3.09 -11.88
C GLU A 143 -8.26 4.35 -11.25
N MET A 144 -8.83 5.20 -12.10
CA MET A 144 -9.58 6.41 -11.74
C MET A 144 -10.86 6.41 -12.58
N GLU A 145 -12.01 6.63 -11.95
CA GLU A 145 -13.31 6.79 -12.62
C GLU A 145 -13.75 8.26 -12.67
#